data_AF-H9VRD4-F1
#
_entry.id   AF-H9VRD4-F1
#
_cell.length_a   1.000
_cell.length_b   1.000
_cell.length_c   1.000
_cell.angle_alpha   90.00
_cell.angle_beta   90.00
_cell.angle_gamma   90.00
#
_symmetry.space_group_name_H-M   'P 1'
#
loop_
_entity.id
_entity.type
_entity.pdbx_description
1 polymer ?
#
loop_
_entity_poly.entity_id
_entity_poly.type
_entity_poly.pdbx_seq_one_letter_code
_entity_poly.pdbx_strand_id
1 'polypeptide(L)'
;AEDLKNVKRIRKMKCYAVAYIDPDHKASTRIDQDGGINPNWHQKLVLAADDELLSNVLAAITVDIYSYSHIRDKLVGTARILVPDLLKGGDPANPSDNPIQCSAVQVRRPSGRPQGILNIWVPPTGRFLLHRASLSLT
;
A
#
# COMPACT_ATOMS: atom_id res chain seq x y z
N ALA A 1 2.80 7.74 -5.77
CA ALA A 1 1.38 8.12 -5.94
C ALA A 1 1.34 9.42 -6.73
N GLU A 2 0.29 9.61 -7.52
CA GLU A 2 0.27 10.62 -8.57
C GLU A 2 -1.04 11.41 -8.54
N ASP A 3 -0.94 12.69 -8.89
CA ASP A 3 -2.04 13.65 -9.03
C ASP A 3 -2.96 13.71 -7.82
N LEU A 4 -2.38 13.63 -6.61
CA LEU A 4 -3.14 13.80 -5.38
C LEU A 4 -3.64 15.23 -5.26
N LYS A 5 -4.94 15.42 -5.01
CA LYS A 5 -5.46 16.77 -4.80
C LYS A 5 -4.98 17.35 -3.47
N ASN A 6 -4.36 18.53 -3.49
CA ASN A 6 -3.80 19.14 -2.28
C ASN A 6 -4.87 19.35 -1.19
N VAL A 7 -4.61 18.86 0.02
CA VAL A 7 -5.52 19.02 1.18
C VAL A 7 -5.08 20.12 2.16
N LYS A 8 -3.90 20.71 1.96
CA LYS A 8 -3.38 21.85 2.69
C LYS A 8 -3.64 23.13 1.87
N ARG A 9 -4.02 24.23 2.54
CA ARG A 9 -4.32 25.50 1.87
C ARG A 9 -3.10 26.33 1.49
N ILE A 10 -2.05 26.25 2.32
CA ILE A 10 -0.90 27.18 2.25
C ILE A 10 0.41 26.45 1.96
N ARG A 11 0.59 25.25 2.53
CA ARG A 11 1.86 24.52 2.47
C ARG A 11 1.76 23.33 1.52
N LYS A 12 2.92 22.90 1.02
CA LYS A 12 3.07 21.62 0.31
C LYS A 12 2.73 20.45 1.23
N MET A 13 2.13 19.40 0.67
CA MET A 13 1.87 18.19 1.43
C MET A 13 3.18 17.42 1.66
N LYS A 14 3.36 16.96 2.89
CA LYS A 14 4.39 16.00 3.27
C LYS A 14 3.69 14.68 3.51
N CYS A 15 3.83 13.73 2.60
CA CYS A 15 2.93 12.58 2.56
C CYS A 15 3.60 11.31 3.09
N TYR A 16 2.85 10.50 3.82
CA TYR A 16 3.21 9.11 4.14
C TYR A 16 1.99 8.22 3.94
N ALA A 17 2.24 6.93 3.73
CA ALA A 17 1.19 5.93 3.60
C ALA A 17 1.18 5.00 4.81
N VAL A 18 0.00 4.56 5.21
CA VAL A 18 -0.24 3.53 6.21
C VAL A 18 -1.01 2.42 5.50
N ALA A 19 -0.41 1.23 5.44
CA ALA A 19 -1.00 0.06 4.79
C ALA A 19 -1.33 -1.01 5.83
N TYR A 20 -2.45 -1.69 5.64
CA TYR A 20 -2.91 -2.76 6.52
C TYR A 20 -3.94 -3.66 5.83
N ILE A 21 -4.04 -4.90 6.29
CA ILE A 21 -5.16 -5.81 5.99
C ILE A 21 -6.02 -5.90 7.24
N ASP A 22 -5.38 -6.20 8.37
CA ASP A 22 -5.94 -6.09 9.71
C ASP A 22 -5.70 -4.67 10.27
N PRO A 23 -6.76 -3.92 10.64
CA PRO A 23 -6.63 -2.61 11.27
C PRO A 23 -5.75 -2.55 12.52
N ASP A 24 -5.56 -3.66 13.23
CA ASP A 24 -4.71 -3.71 14.43
C ASP A 24 -3.22 -3.90 14.08
N HIS A 25 -2.91 -4.33 12.86
CA HIS A 25 -1.56 -4.60 12.37
C HIS A 25 -1.19 -3.70 11.18
N LYS A 26 -0.88 -2.43 11.48
CA LYS A 26 -0.53 -1.41 10.47
C LYS A 26 0.98 -1.29 10.24
N ALA A 27 1.36 -1.09 8.99
CA ALA A 27 2.72 -0.69 8.60
C ALA A 27 2.70 0.67 7.91
N SER A 28 3.73 1.50 8.13
CA SER A 28 3.81 2.84 7.56
C SER A 28 5.09 3.08 6.77
N THR A 29 5.00 3.94 5.76
CA THR A 29 6.17 4.47 5.07
C THR A 29 6.79 5.61 5.86
N ARG A 30 8.03 5.97 5.51
CA ARG A 30 8.61 7.26 5.86
C ARG A 30 7.79 8.39 5.22
N ILE A 31 7.91 9.58 5.81
CA ILE A 31 7.34 10.80 5.26
C ILE A 31 8.20 11.26 4.09
N ASP A 32 7.56 11.37 2.93
CA ASP A 32 8.10 12.14 1.80
C ASP A 32 7.91 13.63 2.09
N GLN A 33 9.02 14.34 2.26
CA GLN A 33 9.04 15.76 2.62
C GLN A 33 8.73 16.67 1.42
N ASP A 34 8.96 16.18 0.20
CA ASP A 34 9.10 17.01 -1.00
C ASP A 34 8.23 16.53 -2.17
N GLY A 35 7.55 15.39 -2.08
CA GLY A 35 6.69 14.91 -3.16
C GLY A 35 5.42 15.73 -3.39
N GLY A 36 4.90 16.42 -2.37
CA GLY A 36 3.70 17.23 -2.51
C GLY A 36 2.49 16.40 -2.97
N ILE A 37 1.97 16.74 -4.16
CA ILE A 37 0.86 16.01 -4.79
C ILE A 37 1.28 14.70 -5.46
N ASN A 38 2.59 14.48 -5.65
CA ASN A 38 3.17 13.31 -6.32
C ASN A 38 4.20 12.62 -5.40
N PRO A 39 3.80 12.06 -4.24
CA PRO A 39 4.75 11.48 -3.31
C PRO A 39 5.33 10.15 -3.77
N ASN A 40 6.62 9.95 -3.48
CA ASN A 40 7.38 8.75 -3.79
C ASN A 40 8.02 8.17 -2.53
N TRP A 41 7.57 7.00 -2.11
CA TRP A 41 8.07 6.35 -0.89
C TRP A 41 9.11 5.27 -1.16
N HIS A 42 8.98 4.54 -2.27
CA HIS A 42 9.87 3.41 -2.65
C HIS A 42 10.22 2.49 -1.48
N GLN A 43 9.26 2.22 -0.60
CA GLN A 43 9.46 1.47 0.62
C GLN A 43 8.64 0.17 0.58
N LYS A 44 9.30 -0.94 0.90
CA LYS A 44 8.64 -2.22 1.11
C LYS A 44 7.97 -2.24 2.48
N LEU A 45 6.69 -2.59 2.51
CA LEU A 45 5.93 -2.85 3.74
C LEU A 45 5.60 -4.34 3.81
N VAL A 46 5.58 -4.89 5.03
CA VAL A 46 5.12 -6.25 5.32
C VAL A 46 3.86 -6.13 6.14
N LEU A 47 2.79 -6.78 5.68
CA LEU A 47 1.48 -6.75 6.33
C LEU A 47 1.19 -8.13 6.90
N ALA A 48 0.80 -8.16 8.17
CA ALA A 48 0.32 -9.36 8.84
C ALA A 48 -1.21 -9.37 8.85
N ALA A 49 -1.79 -10.56 8.73
CA ALA A 49 -3.22 -10.82 8.86
C ALA A 49 -3.43 -12.29 9.17
N ASP A 50 -4.49 -12.59 9.92
CA ASP A 50 -4.87 -13.95 10.24
C ASP A 50 -5.50 -14.65 9.04
N ASP A 51 -5.37 -15.98 8.98
CA ASP A 51 -5.87 -16.79 7.86
C ASP A 51 -7.39 -16.66 7.67
N GLU A 52 -8.15 -16.48 8.76
CA GLU A 52 -9.59 -16.23 8.69
C GLU A 52 -9.89 -14.92 7.94
N LEU A 53 -9.16 -13.85 8.24
CA LEU A 53 -9.33 -12.56 7.58
C LEU A 53 -8.94 -12.64 6.10
N LEU A 54 -7.87 -13.36 5.78
CA LEU A 54 -7.41 -13.57 4.40
C LEU A 54 -8.35 -14.46 3.59
N SER A 55 -9.09 -15.36 4.24
CA SER A 55 -10.08 -16.23 3.59
C SER A 55 -11.33 -15.49 3.13
N ASN A 56 -11.56 -14.28 3.64
CA ASN A 56 -12.73 -13.48 3.31
C ASN A 56 -12.64 -12.95 1.86
N VAL A 57 -13.72 -13.11 1.08
CA VAL A 57 -13.80 -12.61 -0.31
C VAL A 57 -13.70 -11.08 -0.41
N LEU A 58 -13.94 -10.37 0.70
CA LEU A 58 -13.81 -8.92 0.83
C LEU A 58 -12.50 -8.49 1.52
N ALA A 59 -11.61 -9.44 1.81
CA ALA A 59 -10.28 -9.16 2.34
C ALA A 59 -9.57 -8.15 1.42
N ALA A 60 -9.04 -7.09 2.00
CA ALA A 60 -8.46 -6.00 1.24
C ALA A 60 -7.23 -5.42 1.90
N ILE A 61 -6.22 -5.14 1.10
CA ILE A 61 -5.16 -4.22 1.49
C ILE A 61 -5.75 -2.81 1.44
N THR A 62 -5.80 -2.16 2.59
CA THR A 62 -6.18 -0.76 2.72
C THR A 62 -4.92 0.08 2.85
N VAL A 63 -4.83 1.15 2.07
CA VAL A 63 -3.72 2.11 2.11
C VAL A 63 -4.29 3.50 2.34
N ASP A 64 -4.08 4.03 3.54
CA ASP A 64 -4.40 5.40 3.89
C ASP A 64 -3.20 6.31 3.61
N ILE A 65 -3.40 7.38 2.85
CA ILE A 65 -2.39 8.39 2.60
C ILE A 65 -2.67 9.59 3.49
N TYR A 66 -1.69 9.97 4.28
CA TYR A 66 -1.77 11.11 5.19
C TYR A 66 -0.83 12.23 4.77
N SER A 67 -1.23 13.46 5.08
CA SER A 67 -0.36 14.63 5.01
C SER A 67 0.01 15.07 6.42
N TYR A 68 1.31 14.93 6.73
CA TYR A 68 1.89 15.26 8.02
C TYR A 68 1.62 16.72 8.43
N SER A 69 1.44 16.93 9.73
CA SER A 69 1.26 18.23 10.37
C SER A 69 1.77 18.18 11.81
N HIS A 70 2.22 19.31 12.34
CA HIS A 70 2.67 19.38 13.75
C HIS A 70 1.53 19.19 14.77
N ILE A 71 0.28 19.45 14.38
CA ILE A 71 -0.88 19.36 15.28
C ILE A 71 -1.62 18.04 15.08
N ARG A 72 -2.09 17.80 13.85
CA ARG A 72 -2.81 16.59 13.48
C ARG A 72 -2.64 16.30 12.00
N ASP A 73 -2.31 15.07 11.70
CA ASP A 73 -2.16 14.60 10.33
C ASP A 73 -3.52 14.53 9.65
N LYS A 74 -3.54 14.94 8.38
CA LYS A 74 -4.77 15.02 7.59
C LYS A 74 -4.83 13.85 6.62
N LEU A 75 -5.90 13.06 6.68
CA LEU A 75 -6.17 12.05 5.66
C LEU A 75 -6.33 12.73 4.30
N VAL A 76 -5.47 12.34 3.36
CA VAL A 76 -5.51 12.77 1.96
C VAL A 76 -6.56 11.94 1.23
N GLY A 77 -6.51 10.62 1.42
CA GLY A 77 -7.47 9.66 0.91
C GLY A 77 -7.03 8.23 1.16
N THR A 78 -7.88 7.29 0.77
CA THR A 78 -7.72 5.86 1.00
C THR A 78 -7.83 5.11 -0.33
N ALA A 79 -6.93 4.16 -0.55
CA ALA A 79 -7.01 3.17 -1.60
C ALA A 79 -7.34 1.80 -0.99
N ARG A 80 -8.14 0.99 -1.68
CA ARG A 80 -8.46 -0.39 -1.26
C ARG A 80 -8.25 -1.32 -2.45
N ILE A 81 -7.53 -2.41 -2.22
CA ILE A 81 -7.30 -3.47 -3.21
C ILE A 81 -7.75 -4.79 -2.60
N LEU A 82 -8.60 -5.53 -3.29
CA LEU A 82 -9.03 -6.84 -2.84
C LEU A 82 -7.87 -7.84 -2.93
N VAL A 83 -7.60 -8.54 -1.83
CA VAL A 83 -6.57 -9.58 -1.76
C VAL A 83 -6.86 -10.71 -2.76
N PRO A 84 -8.12 -11.19 -2.91
CA PRO A 84 -8.43 -12.20 -3.92
C PRO A 84 -8.09 -11.77 -5.35
N ASP A 85 -8.15 -10.48 -5.69
CA ASP A 85 -7.82 -10.00 -7.03
C ASP A 85 -6.30 -9.98 -7.28
N LEU A 86 -5.51 -9.83 -6.22
CA LEU A 86 -4.03 -9.84 -6.30
C LEU A 86 -3.46 -11.26 -6.37
N LEU A 87 -4.15 -12.24 -5.79
CA LEU A 87 -3.68 -13.62 -5.69
C LEU A 87 -4.20 -14.53 -6.83
N LYS A 88 -5.12 -14.03 -7.66
CA LYS A 88 -5.60 -14.76 -8.86
C LYS A 88 -4.45 -14.95 -9.85
N GLY A 89 -3.89 -16.16 -9.87
CA GLY A 89 -2.91 -16.60 -10.86
C GLY A 89 -1.51 -16.90 -10.33
N GLY A 90 -1.26 -16.81 -9.01
CA GLY A 90 0.02 -17.20 -8.43
C GLY A 90 0.02 -18.68 -8.06
N ASP A 91 0.58 -19.56 -8.90
CA ASP A 91 0.96 -20.90 -8.43
C ASP A 91 2.21 -20.75 -7.55
N PRO A 92 2.12 -20.99 -6.23
CA PRO A 92 3.29 -20.92 -5.35
C PRO A 92 4.37 -21.95 -5.73
N ALA A 93 4.03 -23.01 -6.48
CA ALA A 93 4.99 -24.00 -6.98
C ALA A 93 5.77 -23.50 -8.20
N ASN A 94 5.26 -22.53 -8.96
CA ASN A 94 5.90 -21.98 -10.16
C ASN A 94 5.96 -20.44 -10.15
N PRO A 95 6.78 -19.82 -9.28
CA PRO A 95 6.85 -18.37 -9.14
C PRO A 95 7.36 -17.65 -10.39
N SER A 96 8.05 -18.35 -11.30
CA SER A 96 8.61 -17.79 -12.54
C SER A 96 7.54 -17.33 -13.54
N ASP A 97 6.34 -17.91 -13.47
CA ASP A 97 5.28 -17.66 -14.45
C ASP A 97 4.32 -16.54 -14.01
N ASN A 98 4.53 -15.97 -12.81
CA ASN A 98 3.74 -14.85 -12.32
C ASN A 98 4.63 -13.69 -11.85
N PRO A 99 4.95 -12.72 -12.73
CA PRO A 99 5.77 -11.57 -12.37
C PRO A 99 5.02 -10.64 -11.39
N ILE A 100 5.78 -9.93 -10.54
CA ILE A 100 5.22 -8.89 -9.66
C ILE A 100 4.55 -7.82 -10.54
N GLN A 101 3.24 -7.66 -10.40
CA GLN A 101 2.47 -6.68 -11.16
C GLN A 101 2.43 -5.33 -10.43
N CYS A 102 2.52 -4.25 -11.21
CA CYS A 102 2.22 -2.91 -10.74
C CYS A 102 0.73 -2.65 -10.89
N SER A 103 0.05 -2.44 -9.76
CA SER A 103 -1.38 -2.13 -9.73
C SER A 103 -1.57 -0.63 -9.50
N ALA A 104 -2.27 0.02 -10.44
CA ALA A 104 -2.72 1.40 -10.32
C ALA A 104 -4.10 1.43 -9.66
N VAL A 105 -4.19 2.06 -8.50
CA VAL A 105 -5.37 2.02 -7.63
C VAL A 105 -5.89 3.42 -7.41
N GLN A 106 -7.20 3.62 -7.59
CA GLN A 106 -7.83 4.90 -7.31
C GLN A 106 -7.80 5.21 -5.81
N VAL A 107 -7.09 6.26 -5.43
CA VAL A 107 -7.22 6.88 -4.10
C VAL A 107 -8.56 7.62 -4.08
N ARG A 108 -9.36 7.40 -3.05
CA ARG A 108 -10.65 8.05 -2.84
C ARG A 108 -10.65 8.89 -1.57
N ARG A 109 -11.37 10.00 -1.60
CA ARG A 109 -11.65 10.80 -0.41
C ARG A 109 -12.66 10.07 0.49
N PRO A 110 -12.80 10.46 1.77
CA PRO A 110 -13.93 10.02 2.60
C PRO A 110 -15.31 10.28 1.96
N SER A 111 -15.42 11.29 1.09
CA SER A 111 -16.63 11.57 0.32
C SER A 111 -16.84 10.65 -0.90
N GLY A 112 -15.97 9.66 -1.13
CA GLY A 112 -16.00 8.76 -2.30
C GLY A 112 -15.43 9.34 -3.60
N ARG A 113 -15.26 10.68 -3.68
CA ARG A 113 -14.72 11.35 -4.87
C ARG A 113 -13.26 10.94 -5.14
N PRO A 114 -12.86 10.85 -6.42
CA PRO A 114 -11.46 10.61 -6.80
C PRO A 114 -10.49 11.62 -6.18
N GLN A 115 -9.38 11.12 -5.65
CA GLN A 115 -8.33 11.88 -4.98
C GLN A 115 -7.00 11.88 -5.74
N GLY A 116 -6.73 10.86 -6.55
CA GLY A 116 -5.49 10.63 -7.31
C GLY A 116 -5.23 9.12 -7.46
N ILE A 117 -4.06 8.72 -7.96
CA ILE A 117 -3.71 7.31 -8.20
C ILE A 117 -2.57 6.86 -7.29
N LEU A 118 -2.68 5.65 -6.77
CA LEU A 118 -1.62 4.97 -6.03
C LEU A 118 -1.11 3.79 -6.86
N ASN A 119 0.18 3.80 -7.17
CA ASN A 119 0.88 2.68 -7.81
C ASN A 119 1.53 1.83 -6.71
N ILE A 120 1.21 0.53 -6.69
CA ILE A 120 1.81 -0.45 -5.77
C ILE A 120 2.27 -1.69 -6.52
N TRP A 121 3.27 -2.37 -5.95
CA TRP A 121 3.76 -3.66 -6.42
C TRP A 121 3.47 -4.69 -5.35
N VAL A 122 2.75 -5.75 -5.72
CA VAL A 122 2.41 -6.85 -4.79
C VAL A 122 2.90 -8.16 -5.39
N PRO A 123 3.69 -8.96 -4.65
CA PRO A 123 4.04 -10.29 -5.10
C PRO A 123 2.78 -11.16 -5.28
N PRO A 124 2.67 -11.91 -6.38
CA PRO A 124 1.46 -12.67 -6.68
C PRO A 124 1.14 -13.79 -5.69
N THR A 125 2.12 -14.26 -4.92
CA THR A 125 1.92 -15.25 -3.85
C THR A 125 1.54 -14.60 -2.51
N GLY A 126 1.39 -13.27 -2.45
CA GLY A 126 1.18 -12.51 -1.22
C GLY A 126 2.41 -12.50 -0.29
N ARG A 127 3.48 -13.21 -0.64
CA ARG A 127 4.74 -13.27 0.09
C ARG A 127 5.84 -12.85 -0.86
N PHE A 128 6.73 -11.98 -0.39
CA PHE A 128 8.06 -11.98 -0.97
C PHE A 128 8.71 -13.29 -0.53
N LEU A 129 8.71 -14.30 -1.40
CA LEU A 129 9.52 -15.49 -1.19
C LEU A 129 10.97 -15.01 -1.13
N LEU A 130 11.49 -14.82 0.09
CA LEU A 130 12.92 -14.67 0.27
C LEU A 130 13.49 -16.01 -0.19
N HIS A 131 14.16 -16.01 -1.34
CA HIS A 131 14.93 -17.17 -1.76
C HIS A 131 15.82 -17.53 -0.58
N ARG A 132 15.62 -18.72 -0.02
CA ARG A 132 16.23 -19.19 1.21
C ARG A 132 17.69 -19.61 0.95
N ALA A 133 18.46 -18.72 0.33
CA ALA A 133 19.90 -18.86 0.10
C ALA A 133 20.63 -17.60 0.60
N SER A 134 20.48 -17.30 1.89
CA SER A 134 21.44 -16.46 2.64
C SER A 134 21.19 -16.54 4.15
N LEU A 135 20.93 -17.74 4.65
CA LEU A 135 21.19 -18.10 6.06
C LEU A 135 22.18 -19.25 6.08
N SER A 136 23.30 -19.03 5.39
CA SER A 136 24.57 -19.66 5.72
C SER A 136 25.43 -18.56 6.34
N LEU A 137 25.29 -18.39 7.65
CA LEU A 137 26.30 -17.74 8.47
C LEU A 137 26.70 -18.78 9.51
N THR A 138 27.99 -19.08 9.43
CA THR A 138 28.85 -19.97 10.22
C THR A 138 28.58 -19.98 11.71
#